data_AF-A0AAP7W8E0-F1
#
_entry.id   AF-A0AAP7W8E0-F1
#
_cell.length_a   1.000
_cell.length_b   1.000
_cell.length_c   1.000
_cell.angle_alpha   90.00
_cell.angle_beta   90.00
_cell.angle_gamma   90.00
#
_symmetry.space_group_name_H-M   'P 1'
#
loop_
_entity.id
_entity.type
_entity.pdbx_description
1 polymer ?
#
loop_
_entity_poly.entity_id
_entity_poly.type
_entity_poly.pdbx_seq_one_letter_code
_entity_poly.pdbx_strand_id
1 'polypeptide(L)' 'MDDEGFIINDAHFNKIQPVFLEVIQEIKDTCCQFLRDDLHSVYIRGSIPRGIGIEGVADVDMIILV' A
#
# COMPACT_ATOMS: atom_id res chain seq x y z
N MET A 1 4.41 -17.04 -8.00
CA MET A 1 4.67 -17.23 -9.44
C MET A 1 3.57 -18.13 -9.97
N ASP A 2 3.21 -18.05 -11.24
CA ASP A 2 2.36 -19.07 -11.85
C ASP A 2 3.18 -20.34 -12.14
N ASP A 3 2.51 -21.35 -12.69
CA ASP A 3 3.12 -22.65 -12.99
C ASP A 3 4.19 -22.55 -14.10
N GLU A 4 4.26 -21.44 -14.83
CA GLU A 4 5.25 -21.15 -15.87
C GLU A 4 6.44 -20.32 -15.33
N GLY A 5 6.41 -19.91 -14.06
CA GLY A 5 7.48 -19.17 -13.40
C GLY A 5 7.36 -17.65 -13.51
N PHE A 6 6.26 -17.11 -14.04
CA PHE A 6 6.04 -15.67 -14.08
C PHE A 6 5.69 -15.11 -12.71
N ILE A 7 6.19 -13.92 -12.40
CA ILE A 7 5.83 -13.22 -11.18
C ILE A 7 4.37 -12.75 -11.28
N ILE A 8 3.53 -13.22 -10.37
CA ILE A 8 2.15 -12.75 -10.23
C ILE A 8 2.17 -11.58 -9.26
N ASN A 9 1.68 -10.43 -9.70
CA ASN A 9 1.35 -9.34 -8.78
C ASN A 9 0.00 -9.63 -8.14
N ASP A 10 0.02 -10.12 -6.90
CA ASP A 10 -1.18 -10.41 -6.13
C ASP A 10 -1.72 -9.18 -5.37
N ALA A 11 -0.98 -8.07 -5.37
CA ALA A 11 -1.40 -6.80 -4.80
C ALA A 11 -2.30 -6.02 -5.77
N HIS A 12 -3.44 -5.55 -5.28
CA HIS A 12 -4.37 -4.75 -6.07
C HIS A 12 -5.22 -3.85 -5.17
N PHE A 13 -5.46 -2.60 -5.59
CA PHE A 13 -6.21 -1.62 -4.80
C PHE A 13 -7.59 -2.13 -4.37
N ASN A 14 -8.33 -2.75 -5.29
CA ASN A 14 -9.66 -3.33 -5.01
C ASN A 14 -9.67 -4.49 -3.98
N LYS A 15 -8.50 -5.02 -3.60
CA LYS A 15 -8.39 -6.04 -2.53
C LYS A 15 -8.21 -5.42 -1.15
N ILE A 16 -7.93 -4.11 -1.08
CA ILE A 16 -7.76 -3.41 0.20
C ILE A 16 -9.10 -3.35 0.89
N GLN A 17 -9.14 -3.85 2.14
CA GLN A 17 -10.34 -3.80 2.95
C GLN A 17 -10.64 -2.35 3.36
N PRO A 18 -11.92 -1.92 3.37
CA PRO A 18 -12.29 -0.53 3.63
C PRO A 18 -11.70 0.07 4.92
N VAL A 19 -11.53 -0.74 5.96
CA VAL A 19 -10.96 -0.31 7.25
C VAL A 19 -9.56 0.30 7.14
N PHE A 20 -8.78 -0.11 6.14
CA PHE A 20 -7.42 0.41 5.94
C PHE A 20 -7.37 1.67 5.05
N LEU A 21 -8.48 2.03 4.38
CA LEU A 21 -8.46 3.13 3.40
C LEU A 21 -8.22 4.50 4.06
N GLU A 22 -8.76 4.71 5.26
CA GLU A 22 -8.62 5.97 5.98
C GLU A 22 -7.16 6.25 6.34
N VAL A 23 -6.47 5.30 6.98
CA VAL A 23 -5.05 5.44 7.34
C VAL A 23 -4.16 5.56 6.11
N ILE A 24 -4.47 4.86 5.02
CA ILE A 24 -3.74 4.98 3.75
C ILE A 24 -3.86 6.39 3.18
N GLN A 25 -5.08 6.95 3.20
CA GLN A 25 -5.37 8.28 2.70
C GLN A 25 -4.67 9.36 3.55
N GLU A 26 -4.68 9.21 4.88
CA GLU A 26 -3.97 10.10 5.80
C GLU A 26 -2.45 10.11 5.56
N ILE A 27 -1.85 8.94 5.37
CA ILE A 27 -0.40 8.84 5.08
C ILE A 27 -0.08 9.50 3.74
N LYS A 28 -0.91 9.27 2.70
CA LYS A 28 -0.73 9.90 1.39
C LYS A 28 -0.78 11.43 1.49
N ASP A 29 -1.80 11.97 2.15
CA ASP A 29 -1.98 13.41 2.28
C ASP A 29 -0.84 14.05 3.09
N THR A 30 -0.40 13.37 4.15
CA THR A 30 0.77 13.75 4.94
C THR A 30 2.02 13.82 4.06
N CYS A 31 2.30 12.76 3.29
CA CYS A 31 3.45 12.75 2.37
C CYS A 31 3.38 13.91 1.37
N CYS A 32 2.23 14.10 0.70
CA CYS A 32 2.02 15.19 -0.25
C CYS A 32 2.23 16.58 0.38
N GLN A 33 1.75 16.78 1.62
CA GLN A 33 1.86 18.06 2.31
C GLN A 33 3.31 18.42 2.68
N PHE A 34 4.07 17.44 3.20
CA PHE A 34 5.40 17.67 3.75
C PHE A 34 6.51 17.57 2.71
N LEU A 35 6.39 16.65 1.74
CA LEU A 35 7.43 16.39 0.74
C LEU A 35 7.20 17.18 -0.57
N ARG A 36 5.95 17.52 -0.89
CA ARG A 36 5.59 18.39 -2.04
C ARG A 36 6.30 17.97 -3.33
N ASP A 37 7.12 18.86 -3.89
CA ASP A 37 7.83 18.67 -5.16
C ASP A 37 8.94 17.62 -5.07
N ASP A 38 9.43 17.31 -3.86
CA ASP A 38 10.38 16.22 -3.63
C ASP A 38 9.67 14.86 -3.63
N LEU A 39 8.34 14.78 -3.51
CA LEU A 39 7.65 13.50 -3.53
C LEU A 39 7.55 12.94 -4.96
N HIS A 40 8.31 11.90 -5.27
CA HIS A 40 8.17 11.20 -6.54
C HIS A 40 7.00 10.20 -6.52
N SER A 41 6.97 9.29 -5.53
CA SER A 41 5.91 8.27 -5.44
C SER A 41 5.77 7.63 -4.06
N VAL A 42 4.58 7.09 -3.80
CA VAL A 42 4.25 6.30 -2.61
C VAL A 42 3.72 4.93 -3.05
N TYR A 43 4.28 3.86 -2.49
CA TYR A 43 3.85 2.48 -2.74
C TYR A 43 3.42 1.81 -1.45
N ILE A 44 2.30 1.09 -1.50
CA ILE A 44 1.83 0.24 -0.41
C ILE A 44 2.22 -1.19 -0.73
N ARG A 45 2.68 -1.91 0.29
CA ARG A 45 3.15 -3.29 0.20
C ARG A 45 2.66 -4.08 1.41
N GLY A 46 3.11 -5.33 1.55
CA GLY A 46 2.73 -6.16 2.68
C GLY A 46 1.35 -6.80 2.56
N SER A 47 0.72 -7.11 3.69
CA SER A 47 -0.52 -7.89 3.78
C SER A 47 -1.75 -7.15 3.23
N ILE A 48 -1.82 -5.83 3.44
CA ILE A 48 -2.97 -4.98 3.12
C ILE A 48 -3.32 -4.95 1.62
N PRO A 49 -2.40 -4.59 0.70
CA PRO A 49 -2.75 -4.50 -0.72
C PRO A 49 -3.00 -5.88 -1.37
N ARG A 50 -2.65 -6.97 -0.68
CA ARG A 50 -2.97 -8.35 -1.08
C ARG A 50 -4.35 -8.81 -0.59
N GLY A 51 -5.02 -8.02 0.24
CA GLY A 51 -6.35 -8.33 0.80
C GLY A 51 -6.34 -9.32 1.96
N ILE A 52 -5.18 -9.63 2.52
CA ILE A 52 -5.00 -10.60 3.62
C ILE A 52 -4.65 -9.94 4.96
N GLY A 53 -4.67 -8.60 5.04
CA GLY A 53 -4.49 -7.88 6.29
C GLY A 53 -5.65 -8.15 7.25
N ILE A 54 -5.35 -8.31 8.54
CA ILE A 54 -6.36 -8.53 9.58
C ILE A 54 -6.49 -7.23 10.39
N GLU A 55 -7.71 -6.72 10.53
CA GLU A 55 -8.00 -5.54 11.34
C GLU A 55 -7.48 -5.70 12.78
N GLY A 56 -6.85 -4.66 13.32
CA GLY A 56 -6.29 -4.67 14.67
C GLY A 56 -4.99 -5.47 14.83
N VAL A 57 -4.49 -6.11 13.77
CA VAL A 57 -3.26 -6.93 13.79
C VAL A 57 -2.27 -6.50 12.70
N ALA A 58 -2.75 -6.26 11.48
CA ALA A 58 -1.91 -5.90 10.35
C ALA A 58 -1.29 -4.51 10.51
N ASP A 59 -0.03 -4.41 10.09
CA ASP A 59 0.71 -3.18 9.89
C ASP A 59 0.51 -2.61 8.48
N VAL A 60 0.83 -1.32 8.33
CA VAL A 60 0.80 -0.62 7.05
C VAL A 60 2.23 -0.44 6.55
N ASP A 61 2.63 -1.26 5.58
CA ASP A 61 3.94 -1.16 4.95
C ASP A 61 3.92 -0.22 3.74
N MET A 62 4.79 0.79 3.75
CA MET A 62 4.95 1.72 2.63
C MET A 62 6.42 1.90 2.20
N ILE A 63 6.61 2.27 0.93
CA ILE A 63 7.83 2.86 0.38
C ILE A 63 7.48 4.26 -0.06
N ILE A 64 8.25 5.24 0.40
CA ILE A 64 8.17 6.62 -0.05
C ILE A 64 9.45 6.92 -0.82
N LEU A 65 9.31 7.30 -2.09
CA LEU A 65 10.42 7.73 -2.93
C LEU A 65 10.40 9.26 -3.00
N VAL A 66 11.51 9.85 -2.58
CA VAL A 66 11.80 11.29 -2.61
C VAL A 66 13.02 11.58 -3.45
#